data_AF-W9WMN7-F1
#
_entry.id   AF-W9WMN7-F1
#
_cell.length_a   1.000
_cell.length_b   1.000
_cell.length_c   1.000
_cell.angle_alpha   90.00
_cell.angle_beta   90.00
_cell.angle_gamma   90.00
#
_symmetry.space_group_name_H-M   'P 1'
#
loop_
_entity.id
_entity.type
_entity.pdbx_description
1 polymer ?
#
loop_
_entity_poly.entity_id
_entity_poly.type
_entity_poly.pdbx_seq_one_letter_code
_entity_poly.pdbx_strand_id
1 'polypeptide(L)'
;MADGNSLGPQPNFNLISDELKKAQNLPAINNGQQILAELRAIRRDLADTRRDLADTRRDLITMMAVSNHNNTARVQNTYVASRSEPLSSFLSPSNGAAIPEFPTTSTELGQMTGRQMDTVLQQLGLQPAHGASLAAMKKMLRTHIGLREVAAVPPP
;
A
#
# COMPACT_ATOMS: atom_id res chain seq x y z
N MET A 1 32.14 52.69 -78.38
CA MET A 1 31.53 51.35 -78.53
C MET A 1 31.94 50.59 -77.28
N ALA A 2 31.04 50.53 -76.27
CA ALA A 2 30.23 49.33 -75.93
C ALA A 2 31.14 48.23 -75.31
N ASP A 3 30.98 47.67 -74.10
CA ASP A 3 29.90 47.55 -73.10
C ASP A 3 30.59 47.23 -71.74
N GLY A 4 30.19 47.74 -70.57
CA GLY A 4 28.92 47.44 -69.90
C GLY A 4 29.07 46.36 -68.81
N ASN A 5 30.02 46.49 -67.86
CA ASN A 5 30.06 45.61 -66.69
C ASN A 5 29.01 46.06 -65.65
N SER A 6 27.74 45.73 -65.90
CA SER A 6 26.65 46.03 -64.97
C SER A 6 26.60 44.98 -63.87
N LEU A 7 27.52 45.06 -62.92
CA LEU A 7 27.34 44.43 -61.62
C LEU A 7 26.50 45.39 -60.79
N GLY A 8 25.19 45.14 -60.74
CA GLY A 8 24.26 45.85 -59.85
C GLY A 8 24.74 45.85 -58.39
N PRO A 9 24.13 46.68 -57.53
CA PRO A 9 24.57 46.84 -56.14
C PRO A 9 24.72 45.48 -55.45
N GLN A 10 25.93 45.18 -54.97
CA GLN A 10 26.17 43.93 -54.26
C GLN A 10 25.29 43.87 -53.00
N PRO A 11 24.59 42.74 -52.75
CA PRO A 11 23.79 42.58 -51.54
C PRO A 11 24.70 42.70 -50.31
N ASN A 12 24.30 43.57 -49.37
CA ASN A 12 25.03 43.77 -48.12
C ASN A 12 24.77 42.59 -47.16
N PHE A 13 25.60 41.55 -47.21
CA PHE A 13 25.50 40.37 -46.35
C PHE A 13 25.65 40.68 -44.85
N ASN A 14 26.21 41.84 -44.47
CA ASN A 14 26.25 42.27 -43.07
C ASN A 14 24.84 42.65 -42.56
N LEU A 15 24.00 43.23 -43.41
CA LEU A 15 22.60 43.54 -43.08
C LEU A 15 21.77 42.26 -42.90
N ILE A 16 22.04 41.24 -43.72
CA ILE A 16 21.42 39.92 -43.62
C ILE A 16 21.88 39.20 -42.34
N SER A 17 23.17 39.33 -41.98
CA SER A 17 23.71 38.79 -40.72
C SER A 17 23.08 39.43 -39.48
N ASP A 18 22.83 40.74 -39.51
CA ASP A 18 22.23 41.46 -38.39
C ASP A 18 20.72 41.21 -38.25
N GLU A 19 19.99 40.96 -39.35
CA GLU A 19 18.60 40.47 -39.30
C GLU A 19 18.52 39.00 -38.84
N LEU A 20 19.48 38.14 -39.24
CA LEU A 20 19.56 36.75 -38.75
C LEU A 20 19.82 36.68 -37.24
N LYS A 21 20.55 37.64 -36.67
CA LYS A 21 20.71 37.81 -35.22
C LYS A 21 19.41 38.22 -34.52
N LYS A 22 18.55 39.01 -35.16
CA LYS A 22 17.22 39.37 -34.61
C LYS A 22 16.24 38.19 -34.62
N ALA A 23 16.41 37.26 -35.56
CA ALA A 23 15.67 36.01 -35.65
C ALA A 23 16.19 34.91 -34.71
N GLN A 24 17.15 35.22 -33.82
CA GLN A 24 17.46 34.35 -32.70
C GLN A 24 16.23 34.29 -31.78
N ASN A 25 15.40 33.28 -32.05
CA ASN A 25 14.33 32.72 -31.24
C ASN A 25 14.80 32.25 -29.85
N LEU A 26 15.73 32.97 -29.21
CA LEU A 26 16.19 32.77 -27.83
C LEU A 26 15.03 32.63 -26.83
N PRO A 27 13.92 33.40 -26.93
CA PRO A 27 12.76 33.19 -26.07
C PRO A 27 12.09 31.84 -26.33
N ALA A 28 11.91 31.44 -27.60
CA ALA A 28 11.26 30.17 -27.94
C ALA A 28 12.13 28.94 -27.61
N ILE A 29 13.46 29.04 -27.71
CA ILE A 29 14.40 27.98 -27.33
C ILE A 29 14.46 27.84 -25.80
N ASN A 30 14.50 28.94 -25.04
CA ASN A 30 14.44 28.90 -23.58
C ASN A 30 13.09 28.35 -23.09
N ASN A 31 11.98 28.81 -23.69
CA ASN A 31 10.64 28.28 -23.40
C ASN A 31 10.53 26.80 -23.78
N GLY A 32 11.15 26.38 -24.90
CA GLY A 32 11.19 24.97 -25.32
C GLY A 32 11.99 24.08 -24.38
N GLN A 33 13.14 24.54 -23.88
CA GLN A 33 13.91 23.82 -22.87
C GLN A 33 13.15 23.69 -21.54
N GLN A 34 12.45 24.75 -21.12
CA GLN A 34 11.59 24.71 -19.95
C GLN A 34 10.42 23.74 -20.16
N ILE A 35 9.74 23.77 -21.31
CA ILE A 35 8.68 22.81 -21.65
C ILE A 35 9.20 21.36 -21.63
N LEU A 36 10.40 21.10 -22.18
CA LEU A 36 11.00 19.76 -22.15
C LEU A 36 11.36 19.32 -20.72
N ALA A 37 11.78 20.24 -19.85
CA ALA A 37 12.03 19.96 -18.45
C ALA A 37 10.74 19.61 -17.71
N GLU A 38 9.67 20.39 -17.92
CA GLU A 38 8.33 20.12 -17.37
C GLU A 38 7.76 18.79 -17.87
N LEU A 39 7.90 18.47 -19.17
CA LEU A 39 7.48 17.18 -19.73
C LEU A 39 8.26 16.01 -19.13
N ARG A 40 9.55 16.19 -18.81
CA ARG A 40 10.34 15.18 -18.08
C ARG A 40 9.89 15.05 -16.63
N ALA A 41 9.51 16.14 -15.97
CA ALA A 41 8.93 16.11 -14.63
C ALA A 41 7.60 15.35 -14.64
N ILE A 42 6.65 15.73 -15.51
CA ILE A 42 5.36 15.05 -15.67
C ILE A 42 5.53 13.54 -15.96
N ARG A 43 6.49 13.16 -16.80
CA ARG A 43 6.76 11.73 -17.07
C ARG A 43 7.24 10.97 -15.83
N ARG A 44 8.02 11.61 -14.96
CA ARG A 44 8.45 11.01 -13.68
C ARG A 44 7.28 10.89 -12.74
N ASP A 45 6.53 11.97 -12.56
CA ASP A 45 5.34 11.99 -11.69
C ASP A 45 4.30 10.94 -12.13
N LEU A 46 4.09 10.78 -13.43
CA LEU A 46 3.21 9.75 -13.97
C LEU A 46 3.74 8.34 -13.74
N ALA A 47 5.05 8.12 -13.83
CA ALA A 47 5.66 6.84 -13.53
C ALA A 47 5.51 6.48 -12.04
N ASP A 48 5.69 7.46 -11.17
CA ASP A 48 5.56 7.29 -9.72
C ASP A 48 4.09 7.05 -9.33
N THR A 49 3.17 7.85 -9.88
CA THR A 49 1.71 7.64 -9.68
C THR A 49 1.27 6.25 -10.15
N ARG A 50 1.80 5.75 -11.27
CA ARG A 50 1.51 4.39 -11.75
C ARG A 50 2.03 3.31 -10.82
N ARG A 51 3.20 3.53 -10.20
CA ARG A 51 3.77 2.61 -9.21
C ARG A 51 2.90 2.60 -7.95
N ASP A 52 2.59 3.78 -7.41
CA ASP A 52 1.76 3.93 -6.21
C ASP A 52 0.37 3.31 -6.40
N LEU A 53 -0.23 3.49 -7.58
CA LEU A 53 -1.51 2.87 -7.91
C LEU A 53 -1.42 1.33 -7.99
N ALA A 54 -0.33 0.80 -8.56
CA ALA A 54 -0.13 -0.64 -8.62
C ALA A 54 0.06 -1.24 -7.22
N ASP A 55 0.77 -0.54 -6.33
CA ASP A 55 1.01 -0.97 -4.96
C ASP A 55 -0.27 -0.88 -4.12
N THR A 56 -0.99 0.24 -4.20
CA THR A 56 -2.32 0.39 -3.57
C THR A 56 -3.28 -0.72 -4.00
N ARG A 57 -3.30 -1.05 -5.31
CA ARG A 57 -4.14 -2.13 -5.82
C ARG A 57 -3.75 -3.49 -5.22
N ARG A 58 -2.45 -3.78 -5.08
CA ARG A 58 -1.98 -5.02 -4.45
C ARG A 58 -2.39 -5.06 -2.98
N ASP A 59 -2.22 -3.96 -2.25
CA ASP A 59 -2.58 -3.88 -0.84
C ASP A 59 -4.07 -4.11 -0.62
N LEU A 60 -4.93 -3.54 -1.47
CA LEU A 60 -6.38 -3.77 -1.42
C LEU A 60 -6.75 -5.23 -1.68
N ILE A 61 -6.13 -5.88 -2.68
CA ILE A 61 -6.36 -7.29 -2.97
C ILE A 61 -5.95 -8.15 -1.76
N THR A 62 -4.79 -7.87 -1.16
CA THR A 62 -4.31 -8.56 0.04
C THR A 62 -5.28 -8.37 1.20
N MET A 63 -5.70 -7.14 1.50
CA MET A 63 -6.66 -6.86 2.56
C MET A 63 -7.99 -7.58 2.37
N MET A 64 -8.52 -7.62 1.13
CA MET A 64 -9.75 -8.36 0.83
C MET A 64 -9.59 -9.87 1.05
N ALA A 65 -8.48 -10.45 0.59
CA ALA A 65 -8.20 -11.87 0.78
C ALA A 65 -8.08 -12.24 2.27
N VAL A 66 -7.33 -11.43 3.03
CA VAL A 66 -7.16 -11.61 4.48
C VAL A 66 -8.48 -11.47 5.23
N SER A 67 -9.29 -10.46 4.89
CA SER A 67 -10.62 -10.28 5.48
C SER A 67 -11.53 -11.48 5.20
N ASN A 68 -11.53 -12.01 3.98
CA ASN A 68 -12.32 -13.18 3.63
C ASN A 68 -11.84 -14.46 4.35
N HIS A 69 -10.53 -14.64 4.47
CA HIS A 69 -9.92 -15.73 5.25
C HIS A 69 -10.35 -15.64 6.71
N ASN A 70 -10.14 -14.49 7.36
CA ASN A 70 -10.47 -14.28 8.77
C ASN A 70 -11.97 -14.41 9.03
N ASN A 71 -12.83 -13.96 8.12
CA ASN A 71 -14.27 -14.14 8.25
C ASN A 71 -14.67 -15.63 8.16
N THR A 72 -14.07 -16.38 7.24
CA THR A 72 -14.26 -17.84 7.15
C THR A 72 -13.78 -18.54 8.43
N ALA A 73 -12.58 -18.20 8.91
CA ALA A 73 -12.02 -18.73 10.15
C ALA A 73 -12.92 -18.43 11.35
N ARG A 74 -13.47 -17.21 11.44
CA ARG A 74 -14.42 -16.82 12.48
C ARG A 74 -15.67 -17.69 12.49
N VAL A 75 -16.24 -17.93 11.31
CA VAL A 75 -17.43 -18.78 11.16
C VAL A 75 -17.10 -20.22 11.54
N GLN A 76 -15.96 -20.76 11.09
CA GLN A 76 -15.51 -22.11 11.46
C GLN A 76 -15.33 -22.26 12.97
N ASN A 77 -14.67 -21.30 13.62
CA ASN A 77 -14.45 -21.26 15.07
C ASN A 77 -15.76 -21.19 15.88
N THR A 78 -16.85 -20.72 15.27
CA THR A 78 -18.18 -20.69 15.92
C THR A 78 -18.76 -22.09 16.11
N TYR A 79 -18.35 -23.06 15.29
CA TYR A 79 -18.82 -24.45 15.33
C TYR A 79 -17.93 -25.37 16.17
N VAL A 80 -16.81 -24.86 16.70
CA VAL A 80 -15.93 -25.62 17.59
C VAL A 80 -16.72 -26.04 18.84
N ALA A 81 -16.81 -27.35 19.04
CA ALA A 81 -17.66 -27.97 20.04
C ALA A 81 -16.90 -28.47 21.26
N SER A 82 -15.56 -28.61 21.17
CA SER A 82 -14.72 -29.05 22.27
C SER A 82 -13.51 -28.14 22.50
N ARG A 83 -12.93 -28.18 23.71
CA ARG A 83 -11.82 -27.28 24.08
C ARG A 83 -10.49 -27.64 23.41
N SER A 84 -10.35 -28.88 22.97
CA SER A 84 -9.15 -29.42 22.34
C SER A 84 -9.26 -29.51 20.81
N GLU A 85 -10.43 -29.18 20.26
CA GLU A 85 -10.62 -29.12 18.82
C GLU A 85 -9.81 -27.95 18.23
N PRO A 86 -9.18 -28.14 17.05
CA PRO A 86 -8.39 -27.11 16.42
C PRO A 86 -9.20 -25.87 16.07
N LEU A 87 -8.63 -24.69 16.33
CA LEU A 87 -9.13 -23.41 15.86
C LEU A 87 -8.56 -23.13 14.46
N SER A 88 -9.40 -22.58 13.60
CA SER A 88 -8.94 -21.94 12.37
C SER A 88 -8.19 -20.65 12.71
N SER A 89 -6.95 -20.56 12.23
CA SER A 89 -6.06 -19.43 12.51
C SER A 89 -6.45 -18.17 11.73
N PHE A 90 -6.19 -17.02 12.34
CA PHE A 90 -6.31 -15.73 11.68
C PHE A 90 -4.97 -15.31 11.08
N LEU A 91 -5.04 -14.53 10.01
CA LEU A 91 -3.92 -13.78 9.45
C LEU A 91 -3.96 -12.34 9.95
N SER A 92 -2.80 -11.71 10.07
CA SER A 92 -2.72 -10.30 10.45
C SER A 92 -3.40 -9.41 9.39
N PRO A 93 -4.40 -8.59 9.76
CA PRO A 93 -5.09 -7.71 8.81
C PRO A 93 -4.18 -6.71 8.10
N SER A 94 -3.04 -6.33 8.69
CA SER A 94 -2.14 -5.32 8.14
C SER A 94 -1.25 -5.81 6.99
N ASN A 95 -0.90 -7.10 6.97
CA ASN A 95 0.10 -7.62 6.04
C ASN A 95 -0.19 -9.05 5.55
N GLY A 96 -1.24 -9.71 6.04
CA GLY A 96 -1.60 -11.07 5.70
C GLY A 96 -0.66 -12.15 6.22
N ALA A 97 0.29 -11.82 7.10
CA ALA A 97 1.19 -12.80 7.70
C ALA A 97 0.47 -13.66 8.75
N ALA A 98 1.03 -14.84 9.01
CA ALA A 98 0.61 -15.66 10.13
C ALA A 98 0.86 -14.93 11.46
N ILE A 99 -0.09 -15.02 12.38
CA ILE A 99 0.01 -14.38 13.69
C ILE A 99 0.85 -15.28 14.61
N PRO A 100 2.00 -14.81 15.13
CA PRO A 100 2.80 -15.57 16.08
C PRO A 100 1.99 -15.91 17.34
N GLU A 101 2.16 -17.14 17.84
CA GLU A 101 1.52 -17.60 19.09
C GLU A 101 -0.02 -17.54 19.06
N PHE A 102 -0.62 -17.53 17.86
CA PHE A 102 -2.07 -17.66 17.75
C PHE A 102 -2.51 -19.03 18.31
N PRO A 103 -3.50 -19.06 19.23
CA PRO A 103 -3.85 -20.30 19.90
C PRO A 103 -4.42 -21.32 18.92
N THR A 104 -3.93 -22.54 19.00
CA THR A 104 -4.40 -23.67 18.19
C THR A 104 -5.69 -24.28 18.74
N THR A 105 -5.99 -24.07 20.02
CA THR A 105 -7.18 -24.61 20.70
C THR A 105 -7.78 -23.63 21.71
N SER A 106 -9.02 -23.85 22.14
CA SER A 106 -9.66 -23.06 23.21
C SER A 106 -8.94 -23.21 24.55
N THR A 107 -8.38 -24.41 24.83
CA THR A 107 -7.54 -24.67 26.01
C THR A 107 -6.29 -23.81 26.00
N GLU A 108 -5.56 -23.79 24.88
CA GLU A 108 -4.34 -22.98 24.73
C GLU A 108 -4.64 -21.49 24.89
N LEU A 109 -5.72 -20.99 24.29
CA LEU A 109 -6.19 -19.61 24.49
C LEU A 109 -6.41 -19.31 25.99
N GLY A 110 -7.00 -20.26 26.72
CA GLY A 110 -7.18 -20.17 28.17
C GLY A 110 -5.88 -20.08 28.95
N GLN A 111 -4.80 -20.67 28.44
CA GLN A 111 -3.48 -20.74 29.09
C GLN A 111 -2.52 -19.63 28.66
N MET A 112 -2.85 -18.86 27.60
CA MET A 112 -2.03 -17.75 27.14
C MET A 112 -1.64 -16.79 28.26
N THR A 113 -0.37 -16.39 28.26
CA THR A 113 0.18 -15.35 29.14
C THR A 113 -0.27 -13.96 28.69
N GLY A 114 -0.07 -12.94 29.55
CA GLY A 114 -0.33 -11.55 29.19
C GLY A 114 0.40 -11.12 27.92
N ARG A 115 1.71 -11.41 27.86
CA ARG A 115 2.55 -11.08 26.70
C ARG A 115 2.06 -11.72 25.40
N GLN A 116 1.70 -13.00 25.43
CA GLN A 116 1.17 -13.70 24.26
C GLN A 116 -0.15 -13.08 23.79
N MET A 117 -1.02 -12.74 24.73
CA MET A 117 -2.28 -12.08 24.44
C MET A 117 -2.05 -10.70 23.81
N ASP A 118 -1.14 -9.90 24.36
CA ASP A 118 -0.79 -8.58 23.81
C ASP A 118 -0.26 -8.71 22.37
N THR A 119 0.64 -9.66 22.11
CA THR A 119 1.16 -9.95 20.77
C THR A 119 0.02 -10.27 19.80
N VAL A 120 -0.86 -11.22 20.15
CA VAL A 120 -1.95 -11.66 19.27
C VAL A 120 -2.94 -10.52 19.01
N LEU A 121 -3.34 -9.79 20.05
CA LEU A 121 -4.28 -8.67 19.92
C LEU A 121 -3.70 -7.54 19.07
N GLN A 122 -2.42 -7.19 19.26
CA GLN A 122 -1.73 -6.20 18.44
C GLN A 122 -1.69 -6.63 16.97
N GLN A 123 -1.36 -7.88 16.68
CA GLN A 123 -1.32 -8.41 15.31
C GLN A 123 -2.69 -8.44 14.63
N LEU A 124 -3.77 -8.57 15.42
CA LEU A 124 -5.16 -8.45 14.98
C LEU A 124 -5.65 -6.99 14.86
N GLY A 125 -4.84 -6.01 15.27
CA GLY A 125 -5.25 -4.60 15.32
C GLY A 125 -6.29 -4.31 16.40
N LEU A 126 -6.38 -5.17 17.43
CA LEU A 126 -7.28 -5.01 18.56
C LEU A 126 -6.59 -4.25 19.68
N GLN A 127 -7.29 -3.26 20.24
CA GLN A 127 -6.78 -2.42 21.32
C GLN A 127 -7.61 -2.65 22.58
N PRO A 128 -7.09 -3.39 23.58
CA PRO A 128 -7.68 -3.46 24.90
C PRO A 128 -7.81 -2.08 25.54
N ALA A 129 -8.81 -1.90 26.40
CA ALA A 129 -8.88 -0.71 27.25
C ALA A 129 -7.62 -0.59 28.12
N HIS A 130 -7.24 0.64 28.47
CA HIS A 130 -6.10 0.88 29.34
C HIS A 130 -6.27 0.14 30.68
N GLY A 131 -5.27 -0.65 31.07
CA GLY A 131 -5.33 -1.47 32.29
C GLY A 131 -6.27 -2.69 32.19
N ALA A 132 -6.67 -3.12 30.99
CA ALA A 132 -7.49 -4.32 30.83
C ALA A 132 -6.85 -5.54 31.50
N SER A 133 -7.67 -6.34 32.18
CA SER A 133 -7.20 -7.60 32.76
C SER A 133 -6.98 -8.66 31.69
N LEU A 134 -6.11 -9.64 31.97
CA LEU A 134 -5.90 -10.79 31.08
C LEU A 134 -7.20 -11.55 30.78
N ALA A 135 -8.12 -11.63 31.74
CA ALA A 135 -9.43 -12.23 31.53
C ALA A 135 -10.27 -11.45 30.51
N ALA A 136 -10.25 -10.11 30.57
CA ALA A 136 -10.94 -9.26 29.62
C ALA A 136 -10.35 -9.38 28.21
N MET A 137 -9.02 -9.43 28.10
CA MET A 137 -8.33 -9.64 26.82
C MET A 137 -8.63 -11.02 26.22
N LYS A 138 -8.63 -12.09 27.04
CA LYS A 138 -9.05 -13.43 26.60
C LYS A 138 -10.50 -13.44 26.11
N LYS A 139 -11.40 -12.73 26.79
CA LYS A 139 -12.80 -12.59 26.36
C LYS A 139 -12.89 -11.85 25.03
N MET A 140 -12.18 -10.73 24.88
CA MET A 140 -12.10 -9.96 23.64
C MET A 140 -11.62 -10.82 22.48
N LEU A 141 -10.53 -11.56 22.66
CA LEU A 141 -10.00 -12.46 21.63
C LEU A 141 -11.03 -13.52 21.25
N ARG A 142 -11.63 -14.23 22.23
CA ARG A 142 -12.67 -15.24 21.98
C ARG A 142 -13.82 -14.69 21.15
N THR A 143 -14.35 -13.53 21.53
CA THR A 143 -15.44 -12.88 20.80
C THR A 143 -15.02 -12.51 19.38
N HIS A 144 -13.82 -11.95 19.20
CA HIS A 144 -13.34 -11.53 17.88
C HIS A 144 -13.16 -12.72 16.92
N ILE A 145 -12.60 -13.83 17.41
CA ILE A 145 -12.34 -15.02 16.59
C ILE A 145 -13.56 -15.93 16.43
N GLY A 146 -14.72 -15.56 16.98
CA GLY A 146 -15.96 -16.33 16.86
C GLY A 146 -16.03 -17.56 17.77
N LEU A 147 -15.17 -17.66 18.78
CA LEU A 147 -15.14 -18.81 19.68
C LEU A 147 -16.17 -18.66 20.80
N ARG A 148 -17.17 -19.55 20.81
CA ARG A 148 -18.20 -19.62 21.86
C ARG A 148 -17.63 -20.21 23.15
N GLU A 149 -18.30 -19.96 24.28
CA GLU A 149 -17.98 -20.68 25.51
C GLU A 149 -18.27 -22.17 25.31
N VAL A 150 -17.21 -22.96 25.23
CA VAL A 150 -17.31 -24.41 25.08
C VAL A 150 -17.54 -25.03 26.47
N ALA A 151 -18.70 -25.68 26.63
CA ALA A 151 -19.02 -26.44 27.83
C ALA A 151 -17.90 -27.46 28.11
N ALA A 152 -17.51 -27.60 29.38
CA ALA A 152 -16.65 -28.72 29.76
C ALA A 152 -17.43 -30.00 29.48
N VAL A 153 -16.87 -30.90 28.66
CA VAL A 153 -17.40 -32.25 28.55
C VAL A 153 -17.36 -32.86 29.96
N PRO A 154 -18.50 -33.25 30.54
CA PRO A 154 -18.49 -33.88 31.85
C PRO A 154 -17.69 -35.18 31.76
N PRO A 155 -16.86 -35.51 32.77
CA PRO A 155 -16.12 -36.76 32.77
C PRO A 155 -17.10 -37.95 32.69
N PRO A 156 -16.70 -39.06 32.02
CA PRO A 156 -17.49 -40.29 31.99
C PRO A 156 -17.65 -40.92 33.37
#